data_AF-A0A8T1A3W5-F1
#
_entry.id   AF-A0A8T1A3W5-F1
#
_cell.length_a   1.000
_cell.length_b   1.000
_cell.length_c   1.000
_cell.angle_alpha   90.00
_cell.angle_beta   90.00
_cell.angle_gamma   90.00
#
_symmetry.space_group_name_H-M   'P 1'
#
loop_
_entity.id
_entity.type
_entity.pdbx_description
1 polymer ?
#
loop_
_entity_poly.entity_id
_entity_poly.type
_entity_poly.pdbx_seq_one_letter_code
_entity_poly.pdbx_strand_id
1 'polypeptide(L)'
;MTGVWTTGTWESTKGLEFGAMPIPKFYDQEATWGDSHTIVLPLTKDEDSAKRKAAMIFADWIADNGQVWAKAGHIPSKPSVLEKQEFKDLPYRSDYSEVASVVKFSKHSTKNAQIRDEAAFKFLNEVWMNKMTPADAMNNMETAIQKILSE
;
A
#
# COMPACT_ATOMS: atom_id res chain seq x y z
N MET A 1 -1.11 7.85 12.69
CA MET A 1 -1.52 7.47 11.32
C MET A 1 -0.81 6.18 10.97
N THR A 2 -1.54 5.17 10.54
CA THR A 2 -1.01 3.84 10.17
C THR A 2 -1.76 3.36 8.94
N GLY A 3 -1.34 2.24 8.35
CA GLY A 3 -2.07 1.63 7.25
C GLY A 3 -3.16 0.66 7.69
N VAL A 4 -3.96 0.28 6.70
CA VAL A 4 -5.17 -0.51 6.90
C VAL A 4 -4.92 -1.91 7.47
N TRP A 5 -3.69 -2.44 7.38
CA TRP A 5 -3.28 -3.74 7.95
C TRP A 5 -3.45 -3.84 9.47
N THR A 6 -3.64 -2.71 10.17
CA THR A 6 -3.86 -2.69 11.62
C THR A 6 -5.32 -2.88 12.02
N THR A 7 -6.26 -2.69 11.08
CA THR A 7 -7.70 -2.59 11.40
C THR A 7 -8.22 -3.87 12.07
N GLY A 8 -7.87 -5.06 11.54
CA GLY A 8 -8.29 -6.33 12.15
C GLY A 8 -7.71 -6.55 13.56
N THR A 9 -6.51 -6.07 13.83
CA THR A 9 -5.91 -6.12 15.18
C THR A 9 -6.65 -5.17 16.13
N TRP A 10 -7.00 -3.97 15.67
CA TRP A 10 -7.71 -2.99 16.49
C TRP A 10 -9.14 -3.41 16.80
N GLU A 11 -9.86 -3.99 15.83
CA GLU A 11 -11.19 -4.61 16.03
C GLU A 11 -11.17 -5.68 17.13
N SER A 12 -10.11 -6.47 17.20
CA SER A 12 -9.97 -7.55 18.19
C SER A 12 -9.43 -7.07 19.54
N THR A 13 -9.05 -5.79 19.66
CA THR A 13 -8.48 -5.25 20.89
C THR A 13 -9.59 -4.81 21.85
N LYS A 14 -9.76 -5.55 22.96
CA LYS A 14 -10.80 -5.28 23.96
C LYS A 14 -10.66 -3.88 24.57
N GLY A 15 -11.74 -3.11 24.49
CA GLY A 15 -11.83 -1.77 25.08
C GLY A 15 -11.15 -0.66 24.27
N LEU A 16 -10.64 -0.97 23.07
CA LEU A 16 -10.14 0.04 22.15
C LEU A 16 -11.30 0.64 21.35
N GLU A 17 -11.55 1.92 21.54
CA GLU A 17 -12.43 2.70 20.67
C GLU A 17 -11.58 3.36 19.58
N PHE A 18 -11.88 3.09 18.31
CA PHE A 18 -11.18 3.69 17.20
C PHE A 18 -12.12 3.90 16.00
N GLY A 19 -11.71 4.81 15.11
CA GLY A 19 -12.31 5.01 13.80
C GLY A 19 -11.29 4.81 12.70
N ALA A 20 -11.76 4.44 11.51
CA ALA A 20 -10.95 4.39 10.31
C ALA A 20 -11.53 5.38 9.30
N MET A 21 -10.68 6.22 8.72
CA MET A 21 -11.09 7.20 7.72
C MET A 21 -9.94 7.49 6.75
N PRO A 22 -10.23 8.00 5.55
CA PRO A 22 -9.22 8.52 4.65
C PRO A 22 -8.35 9.61 5.31
N ILE A 23 -7.10 9.72 4.86
CA ILE A 23 -6.26 10.86 5.24
C ILE A 23 -6.90 12.14 4.67
N PRO A 24 -7.08 13.21 5.47
CA PRO A 24 -7.64 14.46 4.96
C PRO A 24 -6.82 15.05 3.81
N LYS A 25 -7.51 15.69 2.86
CA LYS A 25 -6.89 16.47 1.80
C LYS A 25 -6.19 17.70 2.39
N PHE A 26 -4.87 17.79 2.23
CA PHE A 26 -4.06 18.92 2.73
C PHE A 26 -3.80 20.02 1.71
N TYR A 27 -3.75 19.68 0.42
CA TYR A 27 -3.44 20.61 -0.69
C TYR A 27 -4.50 20.50 -1.79
N ASP A 28 -4.19 20.89 -3.02
CA ASP A 28 -5.17 20.96 -4.12
C ASP A 28 -5.63 19.59 -4.63
N GLN A 29 -4.81 18.57 -4.46
CA GLN A 29 -5.08 17.21 -4.94
C GLN A 29 -5.37 16.26 -3.78
N GLU A 30 -6.48 15.54 -3.88
CA GLU A 30 -6.71 14.36 -3.03
C GLU A 30 -5.85 13.21 -3.53
N ALA A 31 -4.95 12.73 -2.68
CA ALA A 31 -4.06 11.62 -2.99
C ALA A 31 -3.60 10.95 -1.72
N THR A 32 -3.47 9.62 -1.78
CA THR A 32 -2.73 8.86 -0.78
C THR A 32 -1.70 7.97 -1.46
N TRP A 33 -0.61 7.68 -0.77
CA TRP A 33 0.33 6.67 -1.23
C TRP A 33 -0.28 5.28 -1.03
N GLY A 34 -0.17 4.43 -2.06
CA GLY A 34 -0.61 3.04 -2.01
C GLY A 34 0.51 2.06 -2.29
N ASP A 35 0.32 0.86 -1.74
CA ASP A 35 1.08 -0.33 -2.06
C ASP A 35 0.13 -1.52 -2.26
N SER A 36 0.64 -2.61 -2.82
CA SER A 36 -0.14 -3.81 -3.14
C SER A 36 0.58 -5.06 -2.69
N HIS A 37 -0.19 -6.08 -2.29
CA HIS A 37 0.33 -7.43 -2.12
C HIS A 37 0.00 -8.23 -3.36
N THR A 38 1.02 -8.84 -3.97
CA THR A 38 0.89 -9.50 -5.28
C THR A 38 1.37 -10.93 -5.20
N ILE A 39 0.55 -11.86 -5.69
CA ILE A 39 0.95 -13.26 -5.89
C ILE A 39 1.86 -13.30 -7.12
N VAL A 40 3.08 -13.83 -6.92
CA VAL A 40 4.06 -13.99 -7.99
C VAL A 40 4.29 -15.47 -8.24
N LEU A 41 4.21 -15.89 -9.52
CA LEU A 41 4.59 -17.23 -9.96
C LEU A 41 6.01 -17.15 -10.53
N PRO A 42 7.04 -17.62 -9.80
CA PRO A 42 8.42 -17.56 -10.26
C PRO A 42 8.64 -18.46 -11.48
N LEU A 43 9.65 -18.13 -12.29
CA LEU A 43 10.13 -19.01 -13.34
C LEU A 43 10.97 -20.13 -12.72
N THR A 44 10.67 -21.38 -13.07
CA THR A 44 11.38 -22.57 -12.60
C THR A 44 11.99 -23.31 -13.79
N LYS A 45 13.17 -23.94 -13.61
CA LYS A 45 13.85 -24.69 -14.69
C LYS A 45 13.00 -25.83 -15.24
N ASP A 46 12.34 -26.57 -14.36
CA ASP A 46 11.47 -27.71 -14.70
C ASP A 46 10.02 -27.33 -14.41
N GLU A 47 9.41 -26.58 -15.34
CA GLU A 47 8.03 -26.12 -15.18
C GLU A 47 7.02 -27.24 -15.46
N ASP A 48 6.25 -27.59 -14.44
CA ASP A 48 5.08 -28.46 -14.55
C ASP A 48 3.85 -27.62 -14.94
N SER A 49 3.38 -27.80 -16.19
CA SER A 49 2.25 -27.06 -16.74
C SER A 49 0.94 -27.26 -15.95
N ALA A 50 0.72 -28.44 -15.38
CA ALA A 50 -0.46 -28.72 -14.57
C ALA A 50 -0.41 -27.97 -13.23
N LYS A 51 0.77 -27.94 -12.58
CA LYS A 51 0.98 -27.14 -11.36
C LYS A 51 0.85 -25.64 -11.63
N ARG A 52 1.41 -25.15 -12.73
CA ARG A 52 1.29 -23.73 -13.11
C ARG A 52 -0.17 -23.34 -13.33
N LYS A 53 -0.94 -24.19 -14.02
CA LYS A 53 -2.39 -23.98 -14.19
C LYS A 53 -3.12 -23.97 -12.84
N ALA A 54 -2.83 -24.91 -11.94
CA ALA A 54 -3.43 -24.93 -10.61
C ALA A 54 -3.10 -23.68 -9.79
N ALA A 55 -1.84 -23.20 -9.85
CA ALA A 55 -1.43 -21.97 -9.18
C ALA A 55 -2.17 -20.73 -9.71
N MET A 56 -2.40 -20.64 -11.03
CA MET A 56 -3.20 -19.56 -11.62
C MET A 56 -4.67 -19.62 -11.19
N ILE A 57 -5.28 -20.80 -11.17
CA ILE A 57 -6.65 -21.00 -10.67
C ILE A 57 -6.76 -20.56 -9.20
N PHE A 58 -5.76 -20.93 -8.39
CA PHE A 58 -5.73 -20.53 -6.98
C PHE A 58 -5.55 -19.01 -6.81
N ALA A 59 -4.69 -18.37 -7.60
CA ALA A 59 -4.51 -16.92 -7.56
C ALA A 59 -5.79 -16.16 -7.93
N ASP A 60 -6.51 -16.61 -8.97
CA ASP A 60 -7.80 -16.03 -9.34
C ASP A 60 -8.86 -16.26 -8.24
N TRP A 61 -8.90 -17.46 -7.67
CA TRP A 61 -9.78 -17.76 -6.53
C TRP A 61 -9.50 -16.85 -5.32
N ILE A 62 -8.23 -16.57 -4.99
CA ILE A 62 -7.89 -15.62 -3.92
C ILE A 62 -8.43 -14.23 -4.25
N ALA A 63 -8.23 -13.75 -5.48
CA ALA A 63 -8.71 -12.44 -5.91
C ALA A 63 -10.25 -12.35 -5.84
N ASP A 64 -10.95 -13.41 -6.24
CA ASP A 64 -12.41 -13.51 -6.13
C ASP A 64 -12.90 -13.61 -4.70
N ASN A 65 -12.07 -14.08 -3.77
CA ASN A 65 -12.41 -14.23 -2.35
C ASN A 65 -11.75 -13.17 -1.47
N GLY A 66 -11.44 -12.01 -2.04
CA GLY A 66 -10.75 -10.91 -1.35
C GLY A 66 -11.45 -10.42 -0.07
N GLN A 67 -12.75 -10.66 0.10
CA GLN A 67 -13.47 -10.33 1.33
C GLN A 67 -12.90 -11.07 2.56
N VAL A 68 -12.27 -12.22 2.37
CA VAL A 68 -11.57 -12.95 3.44
C VAL A 68 -10.33 -12.18 3.88
N TRP A 69 -9.55 -11.67 2.93
CA TRP A 69 -8.36 -10.85 3.21
C TRP A 69 -8.73 -9.48 3.79
N ALA A 70 -9.86 -8.93 3.38
CA ALA A 70 -10.40 -7.68 3.92
C ALA A 70 -10.64 -7.73 5.42
N LYS A 71 -10.80 -8.92 6.04
CA LYS A 71 -10.88 -9.05 7.51
C LYS A 71 -9.62 -8.54 8.23
N ALA A 72 -8.45 -8.56 7.59
CA ALA A 72 -7.24 -7.94 8.13
C ALA A 72 -7.22 -6.39 7.96
N GLY A 73 -8.08 -5.85 7.11
CA GLY A 73 -8.22 -4.42 6.82
C GLY A 73 -7.88 -4.03 5.39
N HIS A 74 -7.36 -4.94 4.58
CA HIS A 74 -6.98 -4.62 3.22
C HIS A 74 -8.19 -4.34 2.32
N ILE A 75 -8.03 -3.40 1.39
CA ILE A 75 -9.01 -3.15 0.33
C ILE A 75 -8.80 -4.20 -0.78
N PRO A 76 -9.80 -5.02 -1.13
CA PRO A 76 -9.70 -5.96 -2.24
C PRO A 76 -9.40 -5.27 -3.57
N SER A 77 -8.55 -5.88 -4.39
CA SER A 77 -8.18 -5.33 -5.72
C SER A 77 -9.22 -5.58 -6.80
N LYS A 78 -10.09 -6.59 -6.65
CA LYS A 78 -11.14 -6.94 -7.61
C LYS A 78 -12.43 -6.17 -7.25
N PRO A 79 -12.92 -5.24 -8.10
CA PRO A 79 -14.08 -4.40 -7.76
C PRO A 79 -15.35 -5.18 -7.41
N SER A 80 -15.56 -6.34 -8.03
CA SER A 80 -16.72 -7.21 -7.74
C SER A 80 -16.78 -7.68 -6.27
N VAL A 81 -15.65 -7.69 -5.56
CA VAL A 81 -15.61 -8.05 -4.14
C VAL A 81 -16.20 -6.93 -3.27
N LEU A 82 -16.05 -5.66 -3.68
CA LEU A 82 -16.61 -4.52 -2.96
C LEU A 82 -18.15 -4.53 -2.96
N GLU A 83 -18.75 -5.20 -3.95
CA GLU A 83 -20.20 -5.32 -4.05
C GLU A 83 -20.80 -6.43 -3.18
N LYS A 84 -19.97 -7.35 -2.68
CA LYS A 84 -20.42 -8.49 -1.87
C LYS A 84 -20.94 -8.03 -0.52
N GLN A 85 -22.03 -8.65 -0.06
CA GLN A 85 -22.60 -8.35 1.25
C GLN A 85 -21.60 -8.66 2.37
N GLU A 86 -20.84 -9.76 2.25
CA GLU A 86 -19.83 -10.14 3.24
C GLU A 86 -18.69 -9.12 3.37
N PHE A 87 -18.44 -8.30 2.34
CA PHE A 87 -17.49 -7.19 2.43
C PHE A 87 -18.16 -5.96 3.07
N LYS A 88 -19.37 -5.61 2.62
CA LYS A 88 -20.15 -4.47 3.13
C LYS A 88 -20.51 -4.60 4.62
N ASP A 89 -20.64 -5.83 5.10
CA ASP A 89 -20.89 -6.14 6.51
C ASP A 89 -19.63 -6.01 7.40
N LEU A 90 -18.43 -5.88 6.81
CA LEU A 90 -17.22 -5.70 7.61
C LEU A 90 -17.20 -4.29 8.21
N PRO A 91 -16.97 -4.16 9.53
CA PRO A 91 -16.86 -2.86 10.15
C PRO A 91 -15.70 -2.07 9.54
N TYR A 92 -15.87 -0.76 9.45
CA TYR A 92 -14.88 0.21 8.99
C TYR A 92 -14.49 0.17 7.50
N ARG A 93 -14.65 -0.96 6.77
CA ARG A 93 -14.13 -1.09 5.38
C ARG A 93 -14.76 -0.08 4.44
N SER A 94 -16.07 0.09 4.57
CA SER A 94 -16.82 1.07 3.77
C SER A 94 -16.42 2.52 4.09
N ASP A 95 -15.87 2.80 5.26
CA ASP A 95 -15.47 4.16 5.65
C ASP A 95 -14.21 4.63 4.89
N TYR A 96 -13.38 3.70 4.40
CA TYR A 96 -12.12 4.04 3.72
C TYR A 96 -11.91 3.36 2.36
N SER A 97 -12.78 2.44 1.92
CA SER A 97 -12.56 1.71 0.65
C SER A 97 -12.47 2.62 -0.57
N GLU A 98 -13.13 3.78 -0.53
CA GLU A 98 -13.10 4.79 -1.60
C GLU A 98 -11.72 5.40 -1.83
N VAL A 99 -10.80 5.28 -0.86
CA VAL A 99 -9.39 5.69 -1.00
C VAL A 99 -8.71 5.01 -2.20
N ALA A 100 -9.17 3.82 -2.60
CA ALA A 100 -8.69 3.15 -3.80
C ALA A 100 -8.86 3.97 -5.09
N SER A 101 -9.78 4.95 -5.12
CA SER A 101 -9.99 5.84 -6.27
C SER A 101 -8.96 6.98 -6.38
N VAL A 102 -8.31 7.33 -5.27
CA VAL A 102 -7.34 8.44 -5.17
C VAL A 102 -5.92 7.97 -4.86
N VAL A 103 -5.71 6.66 -4.78
CA VAL A 103 -4.42 6.04 -4.52
C VAL A 103 -3.39 6.36 -5.62
N LYS A 104 -2.15 6.62 -5.22
CA LYS A 104 -1.02 6.84 -6.12
C LYS A 104 0.09 5.84 -5.81
N PHE A 105 0.52 5.14 -6.85
CA PHE A 105 1.67 4.24 -6.80
C PHE A 105 2.91 4.96 -7.33
N SER A 106 4.07 4.60 -6.80
CA SER A 106 5.35 4.98 -7.40
C SER A 106 5.45 4.41 -8.81
N LYS A 107 6.01 5.17 -9.75
CA LYS A 107 6.36 4.62 -11.07
C LYS A 107 7.30 3.43 -10.88
N HIS A 108 7.10 2.36 -11.66
CA HIS A 108 7.97 1.18 -11.55
C HIS A 108 9.42 1.54 -11.86
N SER A 109 10.33 1.22 -10.93
CA SER A 109 11.77 1.43 -11.08
C SER A 109 12.51 0.54 -10.09
N THR A 110 13.65 -0.01 -10.52
CA THR A 110 14.60 -0.72 -9.65
C THR A 110 15.23 0.19 -8.61
N LYS A 111 15.18 1.51 -8.82
CA LYS A 111 15.74 2.53 -7.94
C LYS A 111 14.78 3.02 -6.86
N ASN A 112 13.51 2.60 -6.85
CA ASN A 112 12.50 3.12 -5.92
C ASN A 112 12.89 2.95 -4.44
N ALA A 113 13.44 1.79 -4.07
CA ALA A 113 13.88 1.54 -2.70
C ALA A 113 15.06 2.47 -2.33
N GLN A 114 16.01 2.61 -3.24
CA GLN A 114 17.16 3.50 -3.04
C GLN A 114 16.73 4.97 -2.92
N ILE A 115 15.82 5.44 -3.78
CA ILE A 115 15.24 6.79 -3.70
C ILE A 115 14.54 7.01 -2.36
N ARG A 116 13.72 6.04 -1.91
CA ARG A 116 13.01 6.14 -0.63
C ARG A 116 13.98 6.24 0.53
N ASP A 117 14.96 5.34 0.61
CA ASP A 117 15.78 5.18 1.80
C ASP A 117 16.96 6.16 1.82
N GLU A 118 17.67 6.31 0.70
CA GLU A 118 18.91 7.08 0.61
C GLU A 118 18.70 8.57 0.30
N ALA A 119 17.53 8.95 -0.22
CA ALA A 119 17.15 10.35 -0.41
C ALA A 119 16.02 10.76 0.53
N ALA A 120 14.80 10.25 0.34
CA ALA A 120 13.63 10.76 1.04
C ALA A 120 13.72 10.62 2.57
N PHE A 121 13.84 9.38 3.07
CA PHE A 121 13.89 9.13 4.52
C PHE A 121 15.12 9.75 5.17
N LYS A 122 16.29 9.66 4.52
CA LYS A 122 17.52 10.26 5.02
C LYS A 122 17.34 11.74 5.36
N PHE A 123 16.85 12.56 4.41
CA PHE A 123 16.76 14.01 4.63
C PHE A 123 15.52 14.42 5.42
N LEU A 124 14.39 13.73 5.28
CA LEU A 124 13.20 13.98 6.11
C LEU A 124 13.48 13.70 7.60
N ASN A 125 14.28 12.67 7.91
CA ASN A 125 14.70 12.40 9.29
C ASN A 125 15.52 13.54 9.88
N GLU A 126 16.42 14.17 9.10
CA GLU A 126 17.18 15.33 9.56
C GLU A 126 16.29 16.55 9.84
N VAL A 127 15.22 16.75 9.05
CA VAL A 127 14.20 17.76 9.32
C VAL A 127 13.45 17.45 10.62
N TRP A 128 12.99 16.21 10.82
CA TRP A 128 12.28 15.81 12.05
C TRP A 128 13.16 15.90 13.30
N MET A 129 14.47 15.73 13.15
CA MET A 129 15.45 15.92 14.22
C MET A 129 15.87 17.39 14.44
N ASN A 130 15.27 18.35 13.71
CA ASN A 130 15.64 19.78 13.73
C ASN A 130 17.12 20.05 13.36
N LYS A 131 17.72 19.19 12.54
CA LYS A 131 19.12 19.32 12.08
C LYS A 131 19.24 19.94 10.69
N MET A 132 18.13 20.05 9.97
CA MET A 132 18.08 20.57 8.60
C MET A 132 16.78 21.34 8.39
N THR A 133 16.82 22.43 7.63
CA THR A 133 15.59 23.13 7.23
C THR A 133 14.83 22.31 6.19
N PRO A 134 13.49 22.44 6.10
CA PRO A 134 12.73 21.80 5.02
C PRO A 134 13.24 22.19 3.63
N ALA A 135 13.66 23.44 3.42
CA ALA A 135 14.18 23.91 2.14
C ALA A 135 15.50 23.21 1.75
N ASP A 136 16.44 23.11 2.68
CA ASP A 136 17.71 22.42 2.44
C ASP A 136 17.49 20.92 2.20
N ALA A 137 16.55 20.31 2.92
CA ALA A 137 16.18 18.92 2.72
C ALA A 137 15.63 18.66 1.32
N MET A 138 14.80 19.56 0.78
CA MET A 138 14.30 19.46 -0.59
C MET A 138 15.43 19.51 -1.63
N ASN A 139 16.37 20.47 -1.50
CA ASN A 139 17.52 20.59 -2.40
C ASN A 139 18.42 19.34 -2.35
N ASN A 140 18.66 18.83 -1.15
CA ASN A 140 19.47 17.63 -0.95
C ASN A 140 18.79 16.36 -1.47
N MET A 141 17.47 16.23 -1.26
CA MET A 141 16.68 15.14 -1.83
C MET A 141 16.75 15.15 -3.35
N GLU A 142 16.54 16.31 -4.00
CA GLU A 142 16.63 16.42 -5.45
C GLU A 142 18.00 15.98 -5.97
N THR A 143 19.08 16.49 -5.38
CA THR A 143 20.46 16.14 -5.74
C THR A 143 20.71 14.63 -5.60
N ALA A 144 20.28 14.03 -4.49
CA ALA A 144 20.45 12.60 -4.26
C ALA A 144 19.62 11.74 -5.23
N ILE A 145 18.37 12.14 -5.50
CA ILE A 145 17.51 11.45 -6.48
C ILE A 145 18.13 11.50 -7.87
N GLN A 146 18.60 12.66 -8.32
CA GLN A 146 19.26 12.80 -9.62
C GLN A 146 20.49 11.90 -9.72
N LYS A 147 21.31 11.84 -8.66
CA LYS A 147 22.45 10.93 -8.60
C LYS A 147 22.02 9.47 -8.74
N ILE A 148 21.06 9.01 -7.94
CA ILE A 148 20.56 7.62 -7.96
C ILE A 148 20.02 7.25 -9.35
N LEU A 149 19.35 8.19 -10.02
CA LEU A 149 18.80 7.99 -11.36
C LEU A 149 19.88 7.95 -12.46
N SER A 150 21.06 8.51 -12.20
CA SER A 150 22.18 8.54 -13.15
C SER A 150 23.11 7.32 -13.10
N GLU A 151 22.96 6.48 -12.07
CA GLU A 151 23.70 5.22 -11.86
C GLU A 151 23.10 4.05 -12.63
#